data_AF-A0A5B8UTU4-F1
#
_entry.id   AF-A0A5B8UTU4-F1
#
_cell.length_a   1.000
_cell.length_b   1.000
_cell.length_c   1.000
_cell.angle_alpha   90.00
_cell.angle_beta   90.00
_cell.angle_gamma   90.00
#
_symmetry.space_group_name_H-M   'P 1'
#
loop_
_entity.id
_entity.type
_entity.pdbx_description
1 polymer ?
#
loop_
_entity_poly.entity_id
_entity_poly.type
_entity_poly.pdbx_seq_one_letter_code
_entity_poly.pdbx_strand_id
1 'polypeptide(L)'
;MKRKLLIIVTVIILLSNLPFWDFFLLENYTYSNIDGTFLYSEEANKGKSFSMCERKYGVFLCQHPDKDRGDNRLYRTFTIKPWRFWQWRQFIFHSERFTLPYLEPPKDTNKP
;
A
#
# COMPACT_ATOMS: atom_id res chain seq x y z
N MET A 1 -8.13 34.03 17.88
CA MET A 1 -7.98 32.61 18.29
C MET A 1 -8.02 31.65 17.09
N LYS A 2 -9.01 31.73 16.20
CA LYS A 2 -9.13 30.87 15.00
C LYS A 2 -7.88 30.81 14.11
N ARG A 3 -7.19 31.95 13.88
CA ARG A 3 -5.95 32.00 13.09
C ARG A 3 -4.80 31.21 13.73
N LYS A 4 -4.63 31.31 15.05
CA LYS A 4 -3.60 30.56 15.79
C LYS A 4 -3.90 29.06 15.77
N LEU A 5 -5.16 28.69 15.94
CA LEU A 5 -5.60 27.30 15.85
C LEU A 5 -5.33 26.71 14.46
N LEU A 6 -5.65 27.44 13.39
CA LEU A 6 -5.40 26.99 12.02
C LEU A 6 -3.90 26.78 11.77
N ILE A 7 -3.05 27.70 12.22
CA ILE A 7 -1.59 27.55 12.12
C ILE A 7 -1.13 26.29 12.86
N ILE A 8 -1.61 26.06 14.07
CA ILE A 8 -1.24 24.87 14.87
C ILE A 8 -1.66 23.58 14.15
N VAL A 9 -2.90 23.51 13.65
CA VAL A 9 -3.40 22.34 12.91
C VAL A 9 -2.57 22.09 11.66
N THR A 10 -2.27 23.13 10.88
CA THR A 10 -1.43 23.01 9.68
C THR A 10 -0.03 22.51 10.02
N VAL A 11 0.59 23.06 11.06
CA VAL A 11 1.92 22.62 11.52
C VAL A 11 1.91 21.14 11.93
N ILE A 12 0.89 20.70 12.68
CA ILE A 12 0.74 19.30 13.08
C ILE A 12 0.65 18.40 11.84
N ILE A 13 -0.20 18.74 10.85
CA ILE A 13 -0.34 17.95 9.62
C ILE A 13 0.99 17.85 8.87
N LEU A 14 1.74 18.94 8.76
CA LEU A 14 3.04 18.97 8.10
C LEU A 14 4.07 18.10 8.85
N LEU A 15 4.16 18.26 10.17
CA LEU A 15 5.10 17.49 11.00
C LEU A 15 4.79 16.00 10.99
N SER A 16 3.50 15.61 11.00
CA SER A 16 3.08 14.22 10.94
C SER A 16 3.36 13.53 9.61
N ASN A 17 3.61 14.29 8.53
CA ASN A 17 3.98 13.75 7.21
C ASN A 17 5.49 13.71 6.97
N LEU A 18 6.31 13.99 7.99
CA LEU A 18 7.77 13.85 7.89
C LEU A 18 8.18 12.37 7.73
N PRO A 19 9.20 12.05 6.92
CA PRO A 19 9.65 10.68 6.67
C PRO A 19 10.04 9.90 7.94
N PHE A 20 10.43 10.62 9.01
CA PHE A 20 10.78 10.03 10.30
C PHE A 20 9.65 9.14 10.86
N TRP A 21 8.38 9.54 10.64
CA TRP A 21 7.22 8.80 11.15
C TRP A 21 6.91 7.55 10.33
N ASP A 22 7.35 7.47 9.08
CA ASP A 22 7.10 6.30 8.21
C ASP A 22 7.62 5.02 8.86
N PHE A 23 8.74 5.09 9.59
CA PHE A 23 9.33 3.94 10.28
C PHE A 23 8.37 3.30 11.31
N PHE A 24 7.55 4.11 11.98
CA PHE A 24 6.69 3.66 13.09
C PHE A 24 5.21 3.54 12.70
N LEU A 25 4.75 4.38 11.78
CA LEU A 25 3.32 4.58 11.50
C LEU A 25 2.90 4.13 10.11
N LEU A 26 3.85 3.76 9.23
CA LEU A 26 3.51 3.27 7.89
C LEU A 26 2.90 1.87 8.01
N GLU A 27 1.76 1.68 7.35
CA GLU A 27 1.16 0.35 7.28
C GLU A 27 1.89 -0.52 6.27
N ASN A 28 1.82 -1.83 6.50
CA ASN A 28 2.17 -2.79 5.47
C ASN A 28 1.08 -2.81 4.40
N TYR A 29 1.50 -2.89 3.14
CA TYR A 29 0.59 -2.97 2.00
C TYR A 29 0.63 -4.39 1.41
N THR A 30 -0.54 -4.96 1.16
CA THR A 30 -0.66 -6.32 0.66
C THR A 30 -1.22 -6.35 -0.76
N TYR A 31 -0.71 -7.28 -1.56
CA TYR A 31 -1.02 -7.41 -2.97
C TYR A 31 -1.29 -8.86 -3.33
N SER A 32 -2.12 -9.07 -4.35
CA SER A 32 -2.43 -10.38 -4.88
C SER A 32 -2.82 -10.31 -6.34
N ASN A 33 -2.80 -11.44 -7.05
CA ASN A 33 -3.50 -11.58 -8.32
C ASN A 33 -4.94 -12.09 -8.08
N ILE A 34 -5.75 -12.16 -9.13
CA ILE A 34 -7.19 -12.43 -9.00
C ILE A 34 -7.53 -13.74 -8.25
N ASP A 35 -6.70 -14.77 -8.37
CA ASP A 35 -6.94 -16.10 -7.79
C ASP A 35 -6.14 -16.39 -6.52
N GLY A 36 -5.36 -15.43 -6.01
CA GLY A 36 -4.61 -15.59 -4.77
C GLY A 36 -3.31 -16.40 -4.88
N THR A 37 -2.92 -16.88 -6.07
CA THR A 37 -1.69 -17.69 -6.25
C THR A 37 -0.41 -16.87 -6.10
N PHE A 38 -0.49 -15.56 -6.35
CA PHE A 38 0.55 -14.60 -6.01
C PHE A 38 0.12 -13.80 -4.77
N LEU A 39 1.01 -13.72 -3.78
CA LEU A 39 0.82 -12.89 -2.59
C LEU A 39 2.11 -12.13 -2.30
N TYR A 40 1.98 -10.84 -1.99
CA TYR A 40 3.11 -10.01 -1.58
C TYR A 40 2.71 -9.08 -0.44
N SER A 41 3.61 -8.89 0.51
CA SER A 41 3.48 -7.93 1.60
C SER A 41 4.66 -6.96 1.55
N GLU A 42 4.36 -5.70 1.26
CA GLU A 42 5.27 -4.57 1.36
C GLU A 42 5.42 -4.18 2.82
N GLU A 43 6.67 -4.05 3.26
CA GLU A 43 7.03 -3.73 4.63
C GLU A 43 8.00 -2.56 4.60
N ALA A 44 7.61 -1.44 5.22
CA ALA A 44 8.35 -0.17 5.25
C ALA A 44 9.84 -0.33 5.57
N ASN A 45 10.18 -1.30 6.44
CA ASN A 45 11.50 -1.39 7.07
C ASN A 45 12.30 -2.65 6.67
N LYS A 46 11.79 -3.51 5.77
CA LYS A 46 12.42 -4.81 5.46
C LYS A 46 12.86 -4.95 4.00
N GLY A 47 13.04 -3.83 3.29
CA GLY A 47 13.44 -3.84 1.87
C GLY A 47 12.39 -4.46 0.93
N LYS A 48 11.16 -4.64 1.42
CA LYS A 48 10.03 -5.11 0.63
C LYS A 48 9.25 -3.88 0.17
N SER A 49 9.57 -3.37 -1.02
CA SER A 49 8.94 -2.19 -1.64
C SER A 49 7.89 -2.58 -2.67
N PHE A 50 7.00 -1.64 -3.00
CA PHE A 50 6.07 -1.80 -4.13
C PHE A 50 6.80 -2.13 -5.45
N SER A 51 7.89 -1.42 -5.77
CA SER A 51 8.69 -1.72 -6.96
C SER A 51 9.25 -3.15 -7.01
N MET A 52 9.53 -3.73 -5.84
CA MET A 52 9.95 -5.12 -5.75
C MET A 52 8.77 -6.10 -5.89
N CYS A 53 7.57 -5.69 -5.46
CA CYS A 53 6.33 -6.41 -5.74
C CYS A 53 6.13 -6.53 -7.25
N GLU A 54 6.18 -5.41 -7.98
CA GLU A 54 5.99 -5.37 -9.44
C GLU A 54 7.02 -6.25 -10.16
N ARG A 55 8.29 -6.14 -9.79
CA ARG A 55 9.36 -6.98 -10.39
C ARG A 55 9.10 -8.47 -10.14
N LYS A 56 8.72 -8.85 -8.92
CA LYS A 56 8.41 -10.25 -8.60
C LYS A 56 7.16 -10.74 -9.31
N TYR A 57 6.17 -9.87 -9.47
CA TYR A 57 4.94 -10.21 -10.17
C TYR A 57 5.19 -10.41 -11.66
N GLY A 58 6.01 -9.57 -12.30
CA GLY A 58 6.45 -9.79 -13.67
C GLY A 58 7.18 -11.14 -13.85
N VAL A 59 8.08 -11.49 -12.93
CA VAL A 59 8.74 -12.80 -12.93
C VAL A 59 7.73 -13.95 -12.75
N PHE A 60 6.75 -13.78 -11.87
CA PHE A 60 5.67 -14.74 -11.68
C PHE A 60 4.88 -14.97 -12.96
N LEU A 61 4.47 -13.91 -13.68
CA LEU A 61 3.76 -14.02 -14.95
C LEU A 61 4.60 -14.75 -16.01
N CYS A 62 5.91 -14.51 -16.09
CA CYS A 62 6.81 -15.25 -16.97
C CYS A 62 6.88 -16.75 -16.64
N GLN A 63 6.77 -17.11 -15.36
CA GLN A 63 6.79 -18.51 -14.89
C GLN A 63 5.44 -19.20 -15.00
N HIS A 64 4.36 -18.43 -15.13
CA HIS A 64 2.98 -18.90 -15.21
C HIS A 64 2.25 -18.31 -16.44
N PRO A 65 2.56 -18.78 -17.67
CA PRO A 65 1.99 -18.22 -18.89
C PRO A 65 0.46 -18.33 -18.99
N ASP A 66 -0.15 -19.26 -18.26
CA ASP A 66 -1.60 -19.40 -18.14
C ASP A 66 -2.23 -18.18 -17.43
N LYS A 67 -1.53 -17.61 -16.45
CA LYS A 67 -1.96 -16.40 -15.73
C LYS A 67 -1.76 -15.15 -16.56
N ASP A 68 -0.66 -15.09 -17.33
CA ASP A 68 -0.36 -13.94 -18.18
C ASP A 68 -1.34 -13.79 -19.35
N ARG A 69 -1.86 -14.90 -19.88
CA ARG A 69 -2.89 -14.91 -20.94
C ARG A 69 -4.30 -14.55 -20.45
N GLY A 70 -4.51 -14.53 -19.12
CA GLY A 70 -5.78 -14.23 -18.47
C GLY A 70 -5.82 -12.84 -17.86
N ASP A 71 -6.36 -12.73 -16.65
CA ASP A 71 -6.25 -11.51 -15.85
C ASP A 71 -4.87 -11.44 -15.18
N ASN A 72 -3.96 -10.70 -15.82
CA ASN A 72 -2.60 -10.49 -15.36
C ASN A 72 -2.43 -9.21 -14.53
N ARG A 73 -3.52 -8.67 -13.98
CA ARG A 73 -3.47 -7.46 -13.14
C ARG A 73 -3.01 -7.81 -11.72
N LEU A 74 -2.18 -6.91 -11.18
CA LEU A 74 -1.91 -6.88 -9.75
C LEU A 74 -3.04 -6.14 -9.04
N TYR A 75 -3.57 -6.73 -7.98
CA TYR A 75 -4.59 -6.15 -7.12
C TYR A 75 -4.00 -5.74 -5.79
N ARG A 76 -4.49 -4.63 -5.24
CA ARG A 76 -4.28 -4.30 -3.82
C ARG A 76 -5.33 -5.04 -2.98
N THR A 77 -4.90 -5.61 -1.86
CA THR A 77 -5.80 -6.24 -0.88
C THR A 77 -5.96 -5.43 0.40
N PHE A 78 -5.25 -4.31 0.51
CA PHE A 78 -5.41 -3.34 1.59
C PHE A 78 -6.45 -2.26 1.25
N THR A 79 -7.04 -1.69 2.31
CA THR A 79 -7.99 -0.58 2.22
C THR A 79 -7.30 0.77 2.32
N ILE A 80 -7.79 1.72 1.53
CA ILE A 80 -7.36 3.12 1.61
C ILE A 80 -8.04 3.77 2.81
N LYS A 81 -7.26 4.45 3.67
CA LYS A 81 -7.73 5.07 4.92
C LYS A 81 -7.47 6.58 4.91
N PRO A 82 -8.35 7.40 4.30
CA PRO A 82 -8.10 8.84 4.12
C PRO A 82 -7.92 9.62 5.43
N TRP A 83 -8.49 9.15 6.54
CA TRP A 83 -8.35 9.78 7.86
C TRP A 83 -6.95 9.66 8.46
N ARG A 84 -6.06 8.82 7.90
CA ARG A 84 -4.67 8.70 8.32
C ARG A 84 -3.81 9.76 7.63
N PHE A 85 -4.00 11.01 8.05
CA PHE A 85 -3.33 12.15 7.43
C PHE A 85 -1.80 12.08 7.48
N TRP A 86 -1.22 11.36 8.43
CA TRP A 86 0.24 11.10 8.51
C TRP A 86 0.77 10.21 7.38
N GLN A 87 -0.11 9.55 6.61
CA GLN A 87 0.26 8.75 5.43
C GLN A 87 -0.08 9.47 4.11
N TRP A 88 -0.56 10.71 4.13
CA TRP A 88 -0.94 11.43 2.90
C TRP A 88 0.20 11.59 1.90
N ARG A 89 1.42 11.80 2.42
CA ARG A 89 2.64 11.77 1.61
C ARG A 89 2.73 10.49 0.74
N GLN A 90 2.31 9.35 1.26
CA GLN A 90 2.34 8.08 0.53
C GLN A 90 1.37 8.10 -0.66
N PHE A 91 0.16 8.64 -0.49
CA PHE A 91 -0.81 8.78 -1.59
C PHE A 91 -0.32 9.73 -2.68
N ILE A 92 0.36 10.80 -2.30
CA ILE A 92 0.83 11.84 -3.22
C ILE A 92 2.06 11.39 -4.01
N PHE A 93 3.07 10.84 -3.34
CA PHE A 93 4.36 10.54 -3.96
C PHE A 93 4.52 9.08 -4.43
N HIS A 94 3.61 8.18 -4.04
CA HIS A 94 3.63 6.78 -4.42
C HIS A 94 2.21 6.32 -4.78
N SER A 95 1.57 7.09 -5.67
CA SER A 95 0.16 6.91 -6.04
C SER A 95 -0.12 5.57 -6.73
N GLU A 96 0.87 5.00 -7.42
CA GLU A 96 0.77 3.78 -8.24
C GLU A 96 0.12 2.60 -7.50
N ARG A 97 0.54 2.31 -6.28
CA ARG A 97 -0.06 1.23 -5.48
C ARG A 97 -1.51 1.49 -5.06
N PHE A 98 -1.92 2.75 -5.01
CA PHE A 98 -3.27 3.16 -4.62
C PHE A 98 -4.25 3.22 -5.81
N THR A 99 -3.73 3.28 -7.04
CA THR A 99 -4.54 3.21 -8.26
C THR A 99 -4.84 1.76 -8.69
N LEU A 100 -4.17 0.77 -8.08
CA LEU A 100 -4.46 -0.64 -8.31
C LEU A 100 -5.93 -0.98 -7.97
N PRO A 101 -6.55 -1.90 -8.73
CA PRO A 101 -7.88 -2.40 -8.41
C PRO A 101 -7.88 -3.08 -7.04
N TYR A 102 -8.98 -2.91 -6.31
CA TYR A 102 -9.17 -3.54 -5.02
C TYR A 102 -9.68 -4.97 -5.18
N LEU A 103 -9.05 -5.91 -4.47
CA LEU A 103 -9.53 -7.26 -4.27
C LEU A 103 -9.75 -7.46 -2.77
N GLU A 104 -10.91 -8.00 -2.39
CA GLU A 104 -11.14 -8.32 -0.99
C GLU A 104 -10.08 -9.32 -0.50
N PRO A 105 -9.39 -9.05 0.61
CA PRO A 105 -8.45 -10.00 1.16
C PRO A 105 -9.20 -11.30 1.53
N PRO A 106 -8.58 -12.47 1.36
CA PRO A 106 -9.16 -13.73 1.85
C PRO A 106 -9.56 -13.55 3.31
N LYS A 107 -10.78 -13.95 3.67
CA LYS A 107 -11.21 -13.92 5.08
C LYS A 107 -10.20 -14.74 5.88
N ASP A 108 -9.52 -14.08 6.80
CA ASP A 108 -8.57 -14.71 7.70
C ASP A 108 -9.35 -15.68 8.60
N THR A 109 -9.44 -16.96 8.19
CA THR A 109 -10.13 -18.00 8.97
C THR A 109 -9.32 -18.40 10.21
N ASN A 110 -8.17 -17.77 10.45
CA ASN A 110 -7.27 -18.07 11.56
C ASN A 110 -6.89 -16.78 12.30
N LYS A 111 -7.86 -16.11 12.91
CA LYS A 111 -7.58 -15.21 14.04
C LYS A 111 -8.19 -15.84 15.30
N PRO A 112 -7.41 -16.10 16.36
CA PRO A 112 -7.94 -16.64 17.62
C PRO A 112 -8.93 -15.68 18.28
#